data_AF-A0A422QPV6-F1
#
_entry.id   AF-A0A422QPV6-F1
#
_cell.length_a   1.000
_cell.length_b   1.000
_cell.length_c   1.000
_cell.angle_alpha   90.00
_cell.angle_beta   90.00
_cell.angle_gamma   90.00
#
_symmetry.space_group_name_H-M   'P 1'
#
loop_
_entity.id
_entity.type
_entity.pdbx_description
1 polymer ?
#
loop_
_entity_poly.entity_id
_entity_poly.type
_entity_poly.pdbx_seq_one_letter_code
_entity_poly.pdbx_strand_id
1 'polypeptide(L)'
;MANREELAIIRNARAGQVAAQLELGKLYLFGSAGLPQSLPTALHWLERAARQDCPPAWQLIGNHIPLELAQHNATAVAQWYERAYDDGSLHAGLVFAQLVLDPAAAPSQQHPKAVQALEDAARAGFPHAQWLLSQRQGKQSAAQPGTRSAPSNGTARPAPASGAAERPSAGQPGQERARRPQGAGAAQYAALDEAWTAHRWDDYLERGLPQARALIGERGEQGEMRRFAPDEIALLSRCARLLDPALDGVSGLPALDAGAGAAARCQPGEPAVFWELAAAEHDPHAQLALGLRCARMRVDGRRCTNGGATASGPVADAHVPHAQVANFKKAIRWLNLAGEQGLAEAWYALSRIYIKPEFSQRNVADAQRYLERAAEMGYRDAQLECGHNAWRARRENENNDVRAVYWLQQAAAQGSPEAVELLRKIAPRAAAAPYTETGRLLASHAEALAAHPLLAARIELAALFDLSRAEALLLDVGAADQGHCLVIDIRASYGRSKRRLVMVESAQQREALDRIVRLFEQVDCGPTGPEGNYRQRLYRLRTLLNVAIPGNDADGGADIELAA
;
A
#
# COMPACT_ATOMS: atom_id res chain seq x y z
N MET A 1 -23.09 16.95 9.90
CA MET A 1 -24.39 16.78 9.21
C MET A 1 -24.55 17.96 8.27
N ALA A 2 -25.01 17.72 7.04
CA ALA A 2 -25.12 18.77 6.03
C ALA A 2 -26.12 19.87 6.45
N ASN A 3 -25.76 21.12 6.20
CA ASN A 3 -26.57 22.29 6.56
C ASN A 3 -27.83 22.37 5.67
N ARG A 4 -28.87 23.10 6.10
CA ARG A 4 -30.15 23.22 5.37
C ARG A 4 -29.97 23.75 3.94
N GLU A 5 -29.01 24.64 3.75
CA GLU A 5 -28.62 25.20 2.45
C GLU A 5 -27.94 24.16 1.56
N GLU A 6 -27.00 23.38 2.11
CA GLU A 6 -26.31 22.30 1.40
C GLU A 6 -27.30 21.22 0.95
N LEU A 7 -28.29 20.89 1.78
CA LEU A 7 -29.37 19.96 1.41
C LEU A 7 -30.23 20.48 0.27
N ALA A 8 -30.42 21.80 0.15
CA ALA A 8 -31.11 22.41 -0.99
C ALA A 8 -30.26 22.32 -2.26
N ILE A 9 -28.96 22.63 -2.17
CA ILE A 9 -28.00 22.50 -3.29
C ILE A 9 -27.95 21.05 -3.80
N ILE A 10 -27.88 20.05 -2.90
CA ILE A 10 -27.88 18.63 -3.27
C ILE A 10 -29.17 18.25 -4.03
N ARG A 11 -30.32 18.74 -3.57
CA ARG A 11 -31.61 18.47 -4.23
C ARG A 11 -31.66 19.08 -5.63
N ASN A 12 -31.21 20.32 -5.78
CA ASN A 12 -31.21 21.04 -7.04
C ASN A 12 -30.18 20.50 -8.04
N ALA A 13 -29.01 20.05 -7.56
CA ALA A 13 -28.00 19.40 -8.39
C ALA A 13 -28.52 18.08 -8.97
N ARG A 14 -29.24 17.29 -8.15
CA ARG A 14 -29.93 16.06 -8.59
C ARG A 14 -31.06 16.34 -9.59
N ALA A 15 -31.73 17.48 -9.47
CA ALA A 15 -32.74 17.93 -10.43
C ALA A 15 -32.14 18.41 -11.77
N GLY A 16 -30.80 18.46 -11.91
CA GLY A 16 -30.12 18.77 -13.16
C GLY A 16 -29.65 20.22 -13.31
N GLN A 17 -29.89 21.08 -12.32
CA GLN A 17 -29.57 22.51 -12.43
C GLN A 17 -28.05 22.75 -12.46
N VAL A 18 -27.52 23.34 -13.55
CA VAL A 18 -26.08 23.59 -13.77
C VAL A 18 -25.42 24.33 -12.61
N ALA A 19 -26.02 25.45 -12.19
CA ALA A 19 -25.49 26.26 -11.10
C ALA A 19 -25.36 25.46 -9.79
N ALA A 20 -26.35 24.63 -9.47
CA ALA A 20 -26.30 23.79 -8.28
C ALA A 20 -25.27 22.65 -8.40
N GLN A 21 -25.07 22.09 -9.59
CA GLN A 21 -24.02 21.08 -9.84
C GLN A 21 -22.62 21.66 -9.69
N LEU A 22 -22.39 22.86 -10.21
CA LEU A 22 -21.14 23.59 -10.04
C LEU A 22 -20.86 23.87 -8.56
N GLU A 23 -21.83 24.44 -7.85
CA GLU A 23 -21.68 24.77 -6.43
C GLU A 23 -21.48 23.51 -5.58
N LEU A 24 -22.23 22.42 -5.85
CA LEU A 24 -22.01 21.16 -5.16
C LEU A 24 -20.62 20.57 -5.44
N GLY A 25 -20.15 20.67 -6.69
CA GLY A 25 -18.80 20.28 -7.09
C GLY A 25 -17.73 21.03 -6.30
N LYS A 26 -17.87 22.36 -6.16
CA LYS A 26 -16.96 23.20 -5.35
C LYS A 26 -16.98 22.83 -3.87
N LEU A 27 -18.16 22.56 -3.31
CA LEU A 27 -18.30 22.15 -1.91
C LEU A 27 -17.53 20.85 -1.63
N TYR A 28 -17.62 19.86 -2.52
CA TYR A 28 -16.82 18.63 -2.39
C TYR A 28 -15.33 18.84 -2.71
N LEU A 29 -14.99 19.80 -3.56
CA LEU A 29 -13.61 20.08 -3.96
C LEU A 29 -12.80 20.74 -2.83
N PHE A 30 -13.40 21.73 -2.15
CA PHE A 30 -12.73 22.50 -1.10
C PHE A 30 -13.12 22.06 0.32
N GLY A 31 -14.17 21.25 0.46
CA GLY A 31 -14.76 20.89 1.74
C GLY A 31 -15.61 22.02 2.33
N SER A 32 -16.60 21.65 3.17
CA SER A 32 -17.40 22.60 3.94
C SER A 32 -17.62 22.11 5.37
N ALA A 33 -18.23 22.95 6.21
CA ALA A 33 -18.57 22.58 7.59
C ALA A 33 -19.53 21.37 7.68
N GLY A 34 -20.33 21.11 6.65
CA GLY A 34 -21.29 20.02 6.60
C GLY A 34 -20.93 18.85 5.68
N LEU A 35 -20.01 19.05 4.71
CA LEU A 35 -19.60 18.05 3.71
C LEU A 35 -18.07 17.87 3.70
N PRO A 36 -17.57 16.62 3.79
CA PRO A 36 -16.14 16.36 3.71
C PRO A 36 -15.59 16.58 2.30
N GLN A 37 -14.32 16.93 2.21
CA GLN A 37 -13.61 17.04 0.94
C GLN A 37 -13.53 15.65 0.26
N SER A 38 -13.90 15.59 -1.01
CA SER A 38 -13.89 14.35 -1.81
C SER A 38 -13.72 14.69 -3.30
N LEU A 39 -12.49 14.53 -3.80
CA LEU A 39 -12.13 14.81 -5.19
C LEU A 39 -12.90 13.94 -6.21
N PRO A 40 -13.16 12.63 -5.97
CA PRO A 40 -13.95 11.80 -6.90
C PRO A 40 -15.40 12.29 -7.05
N THR A 41 -16.05 12.67 -5.94
CA THR A 41 -17.42 13.19 -5.99
C THR A 41 -17.47 14.60 -6.55
N ALA A 42 -16.46 15.42 -6.30
CA ALA A 42 -16.31 16.73 -6.93
C ALA A 42 -16.20 16.59 -8.45
N LEU A 43 -15.31 15.72 -8.94
CA LEU A 43 -15.15 15.40 -10.37
C LEU A 43 -16.48 14.99 -11.01
N HIS A 44 -17.23 14.09 -10.36
CA HIS A 44 -18.53 13.63 -10.87
C HIS A 44 -19.52 14.79 -11.11
N TRP A 45 -19.66 15.71 -10.15
CA TRP A 45 -20.59 16.84 -10.28
C TRP A 45 -20.08 17.92 -11.24
N LEU A 46 -18.77 18.19 -11.23
CA LEU A 46 -18.14 19.13 -12.16
C LEU A 46 -18.23 18.63 -13.60
N GLU A 47 -18.07 17.33 -13.87
CA GLU A 47 -18.27 16.77 -15.20
C GLU A 47 -19.70 16.98 -15.71
N ARG A 48 -20.70 16.81 -14.85
CA ARG A 48 -22.11 17.01 -15.23
C ARG A 48 -22.41 18.48 -15.54
N ALA A 49 -21.78 19.40 -14.81
CA ALA A 49 -21.85 20.83 -15.12
C ALA A 49 -21.09 21.17 -16.40
N ALA A 50 -19.91 20.57 -16.63
CA ALA A 50 -19.09 20.77 -17.83
C ALA A 50 -19.78 20.26 -19.10
N ARG A 51 -20.50 19.13 -19.03
CA ARG A 51 -21.34 18.61 -20.14
C ARG A 51 -22.48 19.55 -20.54
N GLN A 52 -22.86 20.47 -19.66
CA GLN A 52 -23.87 21.50 -19.93
C GLN A 52 -23.22 22.85 -20.31
N ASP A 53 -21.99 22.80 -20.86
CA ASP A 53 -21.20 23.94 -21.31
C ASP A 53 -20.99 25.04 -20.27
N CYS A 54 -20.62 24.64 -19.04
CA CYS A 54 -20.29 25.55 -17.95
C CYS A 54 -18.77 25.78 -17.86
N PRO A 55 -18.22 26.95 -18.27
CA PRO A 55 -16.78 27.18 -18.28
C PRO A 55 -16.06 27.04 -16.93
N PRO A 56 -16.61 27.55 -15.81
CA PRO A 56 -15.97 27.38 -14.51
C PRO A 56 -15.82 25.91 -14.11
N ALA A 57 -16.63 24.99 -14.66
CA ALA A 57 -16.58 23.58 -14.29
C ALA A 57 -15.31 22.90 -14.83
N TRP A 58 -14.99 23.05 -16.13
CA TRP A 58 -13.76 22.46 -16.68
C TRP A 58 -12.50 23.19 -16.24
N GLN A 59 -12.56 24.48 -15.92
CA GLN A 59 -11.44 25.19 -15.30
C GLN A 59 -11.12 24.63 -13.90
N LEU A 60 -12.15 24.35 -13.09
CA LEU A 60 -11.97 23.72 -11.78
C LEU A 60 -11.44 22.28 -11.90
N ILE A 61 -11.91 21.53 -12.90
CA ILE A 61 -11.35 20.20 -13.24
C ILE A 61 -9.86 20.35 -13.57
N GLY A 62 -9.52 21.22 -14.52
CA GLY A 62 -8.16 21.41 -15.02
C GLY A 62 -7.14 21.86 -13.96
N ASN A 63 -7.58 22.64 -12.97
CA ASN A 63 -6.68 23.27 -11.99
C ASN A 63 -6.54 22.49 -10.68
N HIS A 64 -7.57 21.73 -10.28
CA HIS A 64 -7.62 21.13 -8.94
C HIS A 64 -7.68 19.61 -8.93
N ILE A 65 -7.97 18.97 -10.05
CA ILE A 65 -8.07 17.51 -10.10
C ILE A 65 -6.68 16.92 -10.44
N PRO A 66 -6.14 16.03 -9.59
CA PRO A 66 -4.82 15.46 -9.83
C PRO A 66 -4.85 14.42 -10.96
N LEU A 67 -3.69 14.22 -11.59
CA LEU A 67 -3.49 13.23 -12.66
C LEU A 67 -3.94 11.83 -12.25
N GLU A 68 -3.61 11.39 -11.03
CA GLU A 68 -3.93 10.05 -10.52
C GLU A 68 -5.42 9.74 -10.62
N LEU A 69 -6.28 10.69 -10.26
CA LEU A 69 -7.73 10.52 -10.35
C LEU A 69 -8.21 10.57 -11.80
N ALA A 70 -7.59 11.42 -12.63
CA ALA A 70 -7.94 11.56 -14.03
C ALA A 70 -7.56 10.34 -14.88
N GLN A 71 -6.49 9.62 -14.53
CA GLN A 71 -6.02 8.41 -15.22
C GLN A 71 -7.07 7.30 -15.27
N HIS A 72 -7.88 7.16 -14.21
CA HIS A 72 -8.94 6.15 -14.17
C HIS A 72 -9.96 6.30 -15.31
N ASN A 73 -10.22 7.52 -15.76
CA ASN A 73 -11.16 7.86 -16.84
C ASN A 73 -10.51 8.76 -17.90
N ALA A 74 -9.28 8.44 -18.31
CA ALA A 74 -8.44 9.33 -19.15
C ALA A 74 -9.15 9.84 -20.41
N THR A 75 -9.89 8.99 -21.13
CA THR A 75 -10.58 9.37 -22.38
C THR A 75 -11.71 10.38 -22.17
N ALA A 76 -12.51 10.22 -21.11
CA ALA A 76 -13.66 11.09 -20.84
C ALA A 76 -13.27 12.43 -20.23
N VAL A 77 -12.17 12.48 -19.47
CA VAL A 77 -11.71 13.68 -18.76
C VAL A 77 -10.73 14.50 -19.59
N ALA A 78 -9.98 13.89 -20.52
CA ALA A 78 -9.00 14.59 -21.36
C ALA A 78 -9.59 15.80 -22.11
N GLN A 79 -10.82 15.69 -22.60
CA GLN A 79 -11.51 16.81 -23.28
C GLN A 79 -11.71 18.04 -22.37
N TRP A 80 -11.87 17.84 -21.06
CA TRP A 80 -12.04 18.95 -20.10
C TRP A 80 -10.71 19.64 -19.81
N TYR A 81 -9.62 18.87 -19.72
CA TYR A 81 -8.27 19.43 -19.62
C TYR A 81 -7.86 20.16 -20.90
N GLU A 82 -8.26 19.65 -22.07
CA GLU A 82 -8.06 20.33 -23.36
C GLU A 82 -8.75 21.71 -23.36
N ARG A 83 -10.03 21.76 -22.97
CA ARG A 83 -10.78 23.03 -22.87
C ARG A 83 -10.18 23.99 -21.83
N ALA A 84 -9.72 23.47 -20.69
CA ALA A 84 -9.07 24.28 -19.67
C ALA A 84 -7.71 24.82 -20.12
N TYR A 85 -6.98 24.09 -20.97
CA TYR A 85 -5.76 24.56 -21.61
C TYR A 85 -6.06 25.63 -22.66
N ASP A 86 -7.12 25.47 -23.46
CA ASP A 86 -7.58 26.49 -24.40
C ASP A 86 -7.99 27.80 -23.68
N ASP A 87 -8.52 27.69 -22.45
CA ASP A 87 -8.80 28.82 -21.55
C ASP A 87 -7.54 29.45 -20.91
N GLY A 88 -6.36 28.89 -21.16
CA GLY A 88 -5.05 29.43 -20.74
C GLY A 88 -4.39 28.73 -19.54
N SER A 89 -4.92 27.62 -19.03
CA SER A 89 -4.28 26.88 -17.95
C SER A 89 -3.16 25.97 -18.48
N LEU A 90 -1.92 26.41 -18.30
CA LEU A 90 -0.73 25.61 -18.67
C LEU A 90 -0.59 24.34 -17.83
N HIS A 91 -1.06 24.35 -16.57
CA HIS A 91 -1.10 23.16 -15.72
C HIS A 91 -2.06 22.11 -16.30
N ALA A 92 -3.26 22.53 -16.70
CA ALA A 92 -4.20 21.64 -17.37
C ALA A 92 -3.63 21.09 -18.69
N GLY A 93 -2.88 21.91 -19.43
CA GLY A 93 -2.16 21.47 -20.65
C GLY A 93 -1.12 20.39 -20.39
N LEU A 94 -0.39 20.45 -19.28
CA LEU A 94 0.55 19.40 -18.88
C LEU A 94 -0.17 18.08 -18.54
N VAL A 95 -1.26 18.16 -17.76
CA VAL A 95 -2.06 16.97 -17.40
C VAL A 95 -2.72 16.37 -18.64
N PHE A 96 -3.25 17.20 -19.54
CA PHE A 96 -3.76 16.77 -20.86
C PHE A 96 -2.69 16.03 -21.66
N ALA A 97 -1.48 16.59 -21.75
CA ALA A 97 -0.36 15.97 -22.44
C ALA A 97 -0.02 14.60 -21.82
N GLN A 98 0.01 14.48 -20.50
CA GLN A 98 0.27 13.21 -19.82
C GLN A 98 -0.80 12.16 -20.09
N LEU A 99 -2.09 12.55 -20.09
CA LEU A 99 -3.21 11.61 -20.33
C LEU A 99 -3.24 11.10 -21.78
N VAL A 100 -2.93 11.96 -22.75
CA VAL A 100 -2.99 11.61 -24.19
C VAL A 100 -1.70 10.93 -24.67
N LEU A 101 -0.55 11.34 -24.15
CA LEU A 101 0.77 10.88 -24.60
C LEU A 101 1.31 9.68 -23.82
N ASP A 102 0.51 9.11 -22.91
CA ASP A 102 0.81 7.88 -22.20
C ASP A 102 1.09 6.74 -23.21
N PRO A 103 2.22 6.01 -23.11
CA PRO A 103 2.57 4.91 -24.03
C PRO A 103 1.53 3.78 -24.08
N ALA A 104 0.65 3.64 -23.09
CA ALA A 104 -0.42 2.65 -23.09
C ALA A 104 -1.68 3.10 -23.88
N ALA A 105 -1.80 4.39 -24.21
CA ALA A 105 -2.96 4.95 -24.88
C ALA A 105 -2.82 4.91 -26.41
N ALA A 106 -3.90 4.52 -27.12
CA ALA A 106 -3.93 4.50 -28.58
C ALA A 106 -3.70 5.92 -29.16
N PRO A 107 -3.10 6.05 -30.35
CA PRO A 107 -2.93 7.34 -31.02
C PRO A 107 -4.31 7.96 -31.28
N SER A 108 -4.64 9.00 -30.53
CA SER A 108 -5.87 9.79 -30.68
C SER A 108 -5.62 11.02 -31.56
N GLN A 109 -6.69 11.58 -32.11
CA GLN A 109 -6.65 12.80 -32.91
C GLN A 109 -6.09 14.02 -32.13
N GLN A 110 -6.06 13.93 -30.79
CA GLN A 110 -5.57 14.95 -29.87
C GLN A 110 -4.04 14.96 -29.67
N HIS A 111 -3.31 13.96 -30.18
CA HIS A 111 -1.85 13.84 -30.03
C HIS A 111 -1.04 15.09 -30.45
N PRO A 112 -1.27 15.74 -31.61
CA PRO A 112 -0.47 16.91 -32.00
C PRO A 112 -0.68 18.08 -31.04
N LYS A 113 -1.92 18.31 -30.60
CA LYS A 113 -2.25 19.37 -29.64
C LYS A 113 -1.69 19.06 -28.25
N ALA A 114 -1.66 17.80 -27.85
CA ALA A 114 -1.03 17.36 -26.60
C ALA A 114 0.49 17.59 -26.59
N VAL A 115 1.17 17.38 -27.73
CA VAL A 115 2.60 17.71 -27.86
C VAL A 115 2.83 19.21 -27.76
N GLN A 116 1.99 20.01 -28.42
CA GLN A 116 2.07 21.47 -28.32
C GLN A 116 1.87 21.96 -26.87
N ALA A 117 0.87 21.43 -26.16
CA ALA A 117 0.63 21.77 -24.76
C ALA A 117 1.83 21.43 -23.86
N LEU A 118 2.53 20.31 -24.14
CA LEU A 118 3.75 19.92 -23.43
C LEU A 118 4.92 20.88 -23.70
N GLU A 119 5.09 21.30 -24.96
CA GLU A 119 6.10 22.28 -25.35
C GLU A 119 5.84 23.65 -24.71
N ASP A 120 4.58 24.09 -24.66
CA ASP A 120 4.15 25.32 -24.01
C ASP A 120 4.44 25.30 -22.51
N ALA A 121 4.12 24.18 -21.84
CA ALA A 121 4.43 24.00 -20.42
C ALA A 121 5.95 23.95 -20.18
N ALA A 122 6.73 23.33 -21.06
CA ALA A 122 8.19 23.29 -20.94
C ALA A 122 8.80 24.70 -21.10
N ARG A 123 8.29 25.49 -22.05
CA ARG A 123 8.68 26.90 -22.27
C ARG A 123 8.31 27.80 -21.09
N ALA A 124 7.19 27.54 -20.44
CA ALA A 124 6.78 28.24 -19.22
C ALA A 124 7.58 27.86 -17.97
N GLY A 125 8.50 26.90 -18.08
CA GLY A 125 9.43 26.54 -17.01
C GLY A 125 8.94 25.44 -16.07
N PHE A 126 7.91 24.67 -16.44
CA PHE A 126 7.49 23.51 -15.65
C PHE A 126 8.56 22.40 -15.73
N PRO A 127 9.25 22.04 -14.62
CA PRO A 127 10.36 21.08 -14.67
C PRO A 127 9.94 19.69 -15.17
N HIS A 128 8.73 19.28 -14.80
CA HIS A 128 8.18 17.99 -15.22
C HIS A 128 7.90 17.94 -16.73
N ALA A 129 7.45 19.05 -17.33
CA ALA A 129 7.25 19.16 -18.77
C ALA A 129 8.58 19.00 -19.54
N GLN A 130 9.63 19.66 -19.05
CA GLN A 130 10.97 19.62 -19.64
C GLN A 130 11.56 18.19 -19.59
N TRP A 131 11.34 17.49 -18.48
CA TRP A 131 11.75 16.09 -18.33
C TRP A 131 10.98 15.14 -19.27
N LEU A 132 9.66 15.30 -19.40
CA LEU A 132 8.85 14.48 -20.32
C LEU A 132 9.26 14.71 -21.79
N LEU A 133 9.57 15.96 -22.14
CA LEU A 133 9.99 16.33 -23.48
C LEU A 133 11.38 15.76 -23.82
N SER A 134 12.33 15.79 -22.87
CA SER A 134 13.67 15.22 -23.08
C SER A 134 13.64 13.70 -23.29
N GLN A 135 12.79 12.97 -22.55
CA GLN A 135 12.60 11.53 -22.76
C GLN A 135 12.11 11.20 -24.17
N ARG A 136 11.19 12.01 -24.70
CA ARG A 136 10.64 11.80 -26.05
C ARG A 136 11.67 12.08 -27.13
N GLN A 137 12.48 13.13 -26.99
CA GLN A 137 13.59 13.42 -27.90
C GLN A 137 14.64 12.29 -27.88
N GLY A 138 14.95 11.74 -26.71
CA GLY A 138 15.83 10.57 -26.59
C GLY A 138 15.28 9.33 -27.32
N LYS A 139 13.98 9.06 -27.22
CA LYS A 139 13.32 7.95 -27.94
C LYS A 139 13.23 8.18 -29.45
N GLN A 140 12.99 9.40 -29.92
CA GLN A 140 12.96 9.74 -31.35
C GLN A 140 14.36 9.63 -31.99
N SER A 141 15.42 9.98 -31.25
CA SER A 141 16.82 9.79 -31.68
C SER A 141 17.19 8.30 -31.75
N ALA A 142 16.68 7.48 -30.84
CA ALA A 142 16.86 6.02 -30.88
C ALA A 142 16.02 5.32 -31.99
N ALA A 143 14.92 5.94 -32.43
CA ALA A 143 14.02 5.40 -33.46
C ALA A 143 14.40 5.77 -34.91
N GLN A 144 15.45 6.57 -35.14
CA GLN A 144 16.05 6.75 -36.46
C GLN A 144 17.34 5.92 -36.60
N PRO A 145 17.28 4.64 -36.98
CA PRO A 145 18.45 3.91 -37.41
C PRO A 145 18.81 4.33 -38.84
N GLY A 146 19.81 5.21 -38.96
CA GLY A 146 20.61 5.34 -40.17
C GLY A 146 20.37 6.60 -41.01
N THR A 147 21.15 7.64 -40.73
CA THR A 147 22.00 8.24 -41.78
C THR A 147 23.37 8.55 -41.18
N ARG A 148 24.26 7.56 -41.23
CA ARG A 148 25.70 7.83 -41.20
C ARG A 148 26.05 8.56 -42.49
N SER A 149 26.22 9.87 -42.46
CA SER A 149 27.02 10.55 -43.48
C SER A 149 28.49 10.35 -43.14
N ALA A 150 29.11 9.37 -43.79
CA ALA A 150 30.56 9.21 -43.84
C ALA A 150 31.22 10.40 -44.58
N PRO A 151 32.51 10.69 -44.31
CA PRO A 151 33.19 11.88 -44.81
C PRO A 151 33.61 11.70 -46.27
N SER A 152 33.37 12.71 -47.12
CA SER A 152 33.93 12.76 -48.47
C SER A 152 35.21 13.61 -48.49
N ASN A 153 36.29 12.98 -48.94
CA ASN A 153 37.54 13.60 -49.35
C ASN A 153 37.35 14.57 -50.52
N GLY A 154 38.08 15.69 -50.52
CA GLY A 154 38.18 16.59 -51.68
C GLY A 154 38.99 17.87 -51.44
N THR A 155 40.32 17.72 -51.34
CA THR A 155 41.37 18.64 -51.85
C THR A 155 41.17 20.17 -51.82
N ALA A 156 42.00 20.87 -51.03
CA ALA A 156 43.02 21.85 -51.49
C ALA A 156 43.44 22.84 -50.38
N ARG A 157 44.76 22.92 -50.14
CA ARG A 157 45.50 23.96 -49.40
C ARG A 157 45.52 25.30 -50.19
N PRO A 158 46.00 26.45 -49.65
CA PRO A 158 46.82 26.64 -48.43
C PRO A 158 46.40 27.80 -47.48
N ALA A 159 47.09 27.86 -46.34
CA ALA A 159 47.09 28.92 -45.30
C ALA A 159 47.70 30.26 -45.81
N PRO A 160 47.76 31.40 -45.05
CA PRO A 160 48.38 31.49 -43.72
C PRO A 160 47.81 32.51 -42.67
N ALA A 161 48.37 32.40 -41.44
CA ALA A 161 48.57 33.40 -40.37
C ALA A 161 47.31 33.91 -39.63
N SER A 162 47.24 34.11 -38.30
CA SER A 162 48.16 34.25 -37.15
C SER A 162 47.25 34.16 -35.89
N GLY A 163 47.60 33.66 -34.71
CA GLY A 163 48.82 33.81 -33.91
C GLY A 163 48.51 33.35 -32.46
N ALA A 164 49.57 32.87 -31.79
CA ALA A 164 49.82 32.63 -30.35
C ALA A 164 48.69 32.07 -29.44
N ALA A 165 48.81 30.87 -28.86
CA ALA A 165 49.63 30.51 -27.68
C ALA A 165 49.29 31.42 -26.47
N GLU A 166 48.90 30.93 -25.30
CA GLU A 166 49.69 30.02 -24.44
C GLU A 166 48.80 29.28 -23.44
N ARG A 167 49.23 28.06 -23.06
CA ARG A 167 48.90 27.45 -21.76
C ARG A 167 49.93 27.95 -20.74
N PRO A 168 49.61 27.92 -19.44
CA PRO A 168 50.62 27.59 -18.45
C PRO A 168 50.26 26.37 -17.60
N SER A 169 51.33 25.86 -17.00
CA SER A 169 51.58 24.56 -16.40
C SER A 169 51.34 24.50 -14.89
N ALA A 170 51.48 23.29 -14.35
CA ALA A 170 51.44 22.95 -12.94
C ALA A 170 52.49 23.66 -12.05
N GLY A 171 52.08 23.99 -10.82
CA GLY A 171 52.89 24.41 -9.67
C GLY A 171 52.00 24.44 -8.41
N GLN A 172 52.49 23.91 -7.28
CA GLN A 172 51.73 23.46 -6.09
C GLN A 172 51.28 24.57 -5.08
N PRO A 173 50.90 24.24 -3.83
CA PRO A 173 49.55 24.34 -3.30
C PRO A 173 49.36 25.53 -2.34
N GLY A 174 48.31 26.32 -2.52
CA GLY A 174 48.03 27.43 -1.61
C GLY A 174 46.64 28.00 -1.79
N GLN A 175 45.75 27.65 -0.86
CA GLN A 175 44.59 28.45 -0.46
C GLN A 175 43.62 28.91 -1.57
N GLU A 176 42.89 27.97 -2.16
CA GLU A 176 41.56 28.27 -2.73
C GLU A 176 40.49 27.62 -1.87
N ARG A 177 40.20 28.26 -0.74
CA ARG A 177 38.94 28.04 -0.02
C ARG A 177 37.81 28.64 -0.84
N ALA A 178 36.83 27.78 -1.11
CA ALA A 178 35.40 28.09 -1.23
C ALA A 178 34.96 28.97 -2.41
N ARG A 179 34.74 28.30 -3.55
CA ARG A 179 33.49 28.45 -4.32
C ARG A 179 33.18 27.12 -5.00
N ARG A 180 32.52 26.20 -4.28
CA ARG A 180 31.84 25.06 -4.93
C ARG A 180 30.81 25.66 -5.90
N PRO A 181 30.80 25.28 -7.19
CA PRO A 181 29.75 25.71 -8.09
C PRO A 181 28.42 25.17 -7.56
N GLN A 182 27.44 26.04 -7.35
CA GLN A 182 26.15 25.73 -6.73
C GLN A 182 25.32 24.64 -7.47
N GLY A 183 25.75 24.21 -8.67
CA GLY A 183 25.15 23.09 -9.42
C GLY A 183 25.85 21.72 -9.26
N ALA A 184 27.04 21.64 -8.67
CA ALA A 184 27.77 20.37 -8.57
C ALA A 184 27.27 19.46 -7.44
N GLY A 185 26.71 20.02 -6.36
CA GLY A 185 26.14 19.25 -5.26
C GLY A 185 24.92 18.43 -5.67
N ALA A 186 23.96 19.07 -6.36
CA ALA A 186 22.74 18.40 -6.82
C ALA A 186 23.02 17.25 -7.80
N ALA A 187 24.00 17.41 -8.70
CA ALA A 187 24.40 16.35 -9.62
C ALA A 187 25.07 15.15 -8.92
N GLN A 188 25.77 15.38 -7.80
CA GLN A 188 26.41 14.31 -7.02
C GLN A 188 25.38 13.47 -6.27
N TYR A 189 24.38 14.09 -5.62
CA TYR A 189 23.31 13.38 -4.93
C TYR A 189 22.37 12.65 -5.90
N ALA A 190 22.08 13.23 -7.07
CA ALA A 190 21.27 12.56 -8.10
C ALA A 190 21.89 11.22 -8.56
N ALA A 191 23.22 11.16 -8.71
CA ALA A 191 23.90 9.93 -9.07
C ALA A 191 23.93 8.90 -7.93
N LEU A 192 23.89 9.35 -6.67
CA LEU A 192 23.73 8.47 -5.50
C LEU A 192 22.30 7.92 -5.42
N ASP A 193 21.29 8.73 -5.70
CA ASP A 193 19.89 8.27 -5.77
C ASP A 193 19.69 7.23 -6.88
N GLU A 194 20.33 7.41 -8.03
CA GLU A 194 20.31 6.41 -9.11
C GLU A 194 20.95 5.08 -8.66
N ALA A 195 22.09 5.14 -7.96
CA ALA A 195 22.74 3.94 -7.43
C ALA A 195 21.87 3.23 -6.37
N TRP A 196 21.20 4.00 -5.51
CA TRP A 196 20.29 3.48 -4.48
C TRP A 196 19.06 2.79 -5.10
N THR A 197 18.43 3.43 -6.07
CA THR A 197 17.25 2.88 -6.78
C THR A 197 17.60 1.68 -7.64
N ALA A 198 18.82 1.64 -8.20
CA ALA A 198 19.33 0.49 -8.95
C ALA A 198 19.86 -0.65 -8.06
N HIS A 199 19.72 -0.56 -6.74
CA HIS A 199 20.22 -1.55 -5.77
C HIS A 199 21.73 -1.81 -5.86
N ARG A 200 22.52 -0.82 -6.31
CA ARG A 200 23.98 -0.88 -6.41
C ARG A 200 24.63 -0.38 -5.11
N TRP A 201 24.51 -1.18 -4.05
CA TRP A 201 24.89 -0.80 -2.68
C TRP A 201 26.37 -0.49 -2.51
N ASP A 202 27.25 -1.27 -3.14
CA ASP A 202 28.70 -1.07 -3.05
C ASP A 202 29.14 0.22 -3.74
N ASP A 203 28.58 0.52 -4.93
CA ASP A 203 28.83 1.78 -5.66
C ASP A 203 28.32 2.99 -4.86
N TYR A 204 27.15 2.85 -4.22
CA TYR A 204 26.62 3.86 -3.32
C TYR A 204 27.56 4.14 -2.14
N LEU A 205 28.08 3.10 -1.48
CA LEU A 205 29.02 3.25 -0.37
C LEU A 205 30.35 3.87 -0.82
N GLU A 206 30.91 3.43 -1.95
CA GLU A 206 32.17 3.96 -2.47
C GLU A 206 32.11 5.46 -2.74
N ARG A 207 30.99 5.94 -3.27
CA ARG A 207 30.79 7.35 -3.62
C ARG A 207 30.28 8.19 -2.45
N GLY A 208 29.41 7.61 -1.61
CA GLY A 208 28.71 8.31 -0.54
C GLY A 208 29.48 8.37 0.79
N LEU A 209 30.23 7.34 1.16
CA LEU A 209 30.93 7.27 2.45
C LEU A 209 31.97 8.40 2.65
N PRO A 210 32.81 8.76 1.65
CA PRO A 210 33.75 9.87 1.81
C PRO A 210 33.03 11.21 2.03
N GLN A 211 31.87 11.40 1.39
CA GLN A 211 31.06 12.60 1.54
C GLN A 211 30.41 12.65 2.93
N ALA A 212 29.87 11.54 3.42
CA ALA A 212 29.31 11.44 4.77
C ALA A 212 30.36 11.74 5.86
N ARG A 213 31.59 11.25 5.69
CA ARG A 213 32.72 11.56 6.59
C ARG A 213 33.12 13.03 6.55
N ALA A 214 33.14 13.64 5.36
CA ALA A 214 33.41 15.06 5.21
C ALA A 214 32.38 15.92 5.95
N LEU A 215 31.09 15.55 5.91
CA LEU A 215 30.02 16.23 6.64
C LEU A 215 30.23 16.19 8.16
N ILE A 216 30.70 15.06 8.72
CA ILE A 216 31.06 14.97 10.14
C ILE A 216 32.22 15.92 10.46
N GLY A 217 33.28 15.90 9.65
CA GLY A 217 34.46 16.76 9.85
C GLY A 217 34.10 18.25 9.83
N GLU A 218 33.31 18.67 8.84
CA GLU A 218 32.83 20.06 8.71
C GLU A 218 31.97 20.49 9.91
N ARG A 219 31.16 19.59 10.50
CA ARG A 219 30.39 19.88 11.73
C ARG A 219 31.29 20.08 12.95
N GLY A 220 32.36 19.30 13.07
CA GLY A 220 33.35 19.47 14.13
C GLY A 220 34.03 20.85 14.10
N GLU A 221 34.21 21.41 12.90
CA GLU A 221 34.81 22.74 12.70
C GLU A 221 33.82 23.89 12.86
N GLN A 222 32.55 23.70 12.49
CA GLN A 222 31.51 24.76 12.46
C GLN A 222 30.61 24.78 13.70
N GLY A 223 30.74 23.79 14.59
CA GLY A 223 29.94 23.65 15.80
C GLY A 223 28.55 23.03 15.56
N GLU A 224 27.84 22.73 16.65
CA GLU A 224 26.55 22.00 16.64
C GLU A 224 25.41 22.68 15.88
N MET A 225 25.56 23.93 15.44
CA MET A 225 24.51 24.75 14.81
C MET A 225 24.33 24.54 13.30
N ARG A 226 25.18 23.76 12.64
CA ARG A 226 24.97 23.46 11.21
C ARG A 226 23.75 22.56 11.04
N ARG A 227 22.76 23.05 10.29
CA ARG A 227 21.64 22.25 9.79
C ARG A 227 22.03 21.54 8.50
N PHE A 228 21.59 20.30 8.36
CA PHE A 228 21.83 19.51 7.15
C PHE A 228 20.72 19.70 6.12
N ALA A 229 21.08 19.64 4.84
CA ALA A 229 20.12 19.58 3.73
C ALA A 229 19.43 18.20 3.70
N PRO A 230 18.21 18.06 3.12
CA PRO A 230 17.51 16.78 3.03
C PRO A 230 18.35 15.68 2.36
N ASP A 231 19.10 16.03 1.31
CA ASP A 231 19.96 15.09 0.59
C ASP A 231 21.15 14.62 1.45
N GLU A 232 21.69 15.51 2.29
CA GLU A 232 22.75 15.19 3.25
C GLU A 232 22.23 14.24 4.35
N ILE A 233 21.00 14.47 4.84
CA ILE A 233 20.34 13.63 5.83
C ILE A 233 20.09 12.23 5.25
N ALA A 234 19.57 12.15 4.03
CA ALA A 234 19.34 10.89 3.33
C ALA A 234 20.67 10.14 3.09
N LEU A 235 21.74 10.85 2.73
CA LEU A 235 23.07 10.27 2.60
C LEU A 235 23.54 9.63 3.91
N LEU A 236 23.48 10.38 5.02
CA LEU A 236 23.90 9.89 6.34
C LEU A 236 23.08 8.67 6.77
N SER A 237 21.75 8.73 6.64
CA SER A 237 20.82 7.66 6.99
C SER A 237 21.08 6.38 6.17
N ARG A 238 21.23 6.50 4.85
CA ARG A 238 21.49 5.36 3.95
C ARG A 238 22.87 4.74 4.14
N CYS A 239 23.91 5.56 4.34
CA CYS A 239 25.25 5.08 4.67
C CYS A 239 25.25 4.33 6.01
N ALA A 240 24.63 4.90 7.04
CA ALA A 240 24.51 4.24 8.35
C ALA A 240 23.80 2.89 8.23
N ARG A 241 22.75 2.82 7.41
CA ARG A 241 21.99 1.60 7.15
C ARG A 241 22.82 0.50 6.52
N LEU A 242 23.64 0.85 5.53
CA LEU A 242 24.51 -0.11 4.84
C LEU A 242 25.68 -0.59 5.71
N LEU A 243 26.04 0.18 6.75
CA LEU A 243 27.16 -0.13 7.65
C LEU A 243 26.74 -0.83 8.95
N ASP A 244 25.44 -0.84 9.29
CA ASP A 244 24.93 -1.36 10.56
C ASP A 244 24.22 -2.71 10.38
N PRO A 245 24.93 -3.85 10.54
CA PRO A 245 24.35 -5.18 10.39
C PRO A 245 23.36 -5.52 11.53
N ALA A 246 23.29 -4.71 12.59
CA ALA A 246 22.33 -4.93 13.67
C ALA A 246 20.88 -4.68 13.24
N LEU A 247 20.69 -4.01 12.10
CA LEU A 247 19.39 -3.73 11.47
C LEU A 247 19.06 -4.72 10.33
N ASP A 248 19.90 -5.74 10.10
CA ASP A 248 19.59 -6.78 9.13
C ASP A 248 18.35 -7.59 9.57
N GLY A 249 17.32 -7.61 8.71
CA GLY A 249 16.05 -8.30 8.95
C GLY A 249 14.87 -7.41 9.34
N VAL A 250 14.98 -6.08 9.22
CA VAL A 250 13.83 -5.16 9.28
C VAL A 250 12.90 -5.44 8.09
N SER A 251 11.69 -5.95 8.35
CA SER A 251 10.74 -6.36 7.32
C SER A 251 10.08 -5.15 6.64
N GLY A 252 10.33 -5.00 5.34
CA GLY A 252 9.89 -3.86 4.51
C GLY A 252 11.03 -3.22 3.72
N LEU A 253 12.26 -3.62 4.02
CA LEU A 253 13.48 -3.15 3.41
C LEU A 253 14.24 -4.39 2.90
N PRO A 254 14.65 -4.48 1.62
CA PRO A 254 15.37 -5.66 1.14
C PRO A 254 16.58 -5.89 2.04
N ALA A 255 16.86 -7.15 2.40
CA ALA A 255 18.14 -7.51 3.01
C ALA A 255 19.20 -6.93 2.09
N LEU A 256 19.82 -5.84 2.53
CA LEU A 256 20.86 -5.20 1.76
C LEU A 256 22.02 -6.16 1.94
N ASP A 257 22.24 -7.05 0.96
CA ASP A 257 23.48 -7.80 0.80
C ASP A 257 24.60 -6.79 0.48
N ALA A 258 24.82 -5.86 1.41
CA ALA A 258 26.02 -5.06 1.48
C ALA A 258 27.08 -6.10 1.82
N GLY A 259 27.73 -6.63 0.78
CA GLY A 259 28.64 -7.75 0.90
C GLY A 259 29.72 -7.49 1.94
N ALA A 260 30.57 -8.50 2.21
CA ALA A 260 31.66 -8.41 3.17
C ALA A 260 32.55 -7.13 3.06
N GLY A 261 32.51 -6.42 1.92
CA GLY A 261 33.12 -5.11 1.71
C GLY A 261 32.56 -3.95 2.56
N ALA A 262 31.28 -3.93 2.93
CA ALA A 262 30.71 -2.86 3.76
C ALA A 262 31.23 -2.89 5.21
N ALA A 263 31.30 -4.10 5.79
CA ALA A 263 31.88 -4.32 7.11
C ALA A 263 33.38 -3.94 7.17
N ALA A 264 34.13 -4.20 6.09
CA ALA A 264 35.54 -3.83 5.98
C ALA A 264 35.78 -2.32 5.88
N ARG A 265 34.78 -1.54 5.42
CA ARG A 265 34.86 -0.08 5.25
C ARG A 265 34.39 0.70 6.48
N CYS A 266 33.76 0.02 7.44
CA CYS A 266 33.14 0.58 8.64
C CYS A 266 34.18 0.90 9.72
N GLN A 267 34.25 2.16 10.17
CA GLN A 267 35.02 2.52 11.36
C GLN A 267 34.22 2.22 12.64
N PRO A 268 34.87 1.82 13.74
CA PRO A 268 34.17 1.51 14.99
C PRO A 268 33.40 2.73 15.50
N GLY A 269 32.08 2.59 15.67
CA GLY A 269 31.20 3.66 16.17
C GLY A 269 30.69 4.64 15.10
N GLU A 270 31.21 4.59 13.88
CA GLU A 270 30.80 5.43 12.75
C GLU A 270 29.28 5.39 12.44
N PRO A 271 28.63 4.21 12.32
CA PRO A 271 27.20 4.18 12.03
C PRO A 271 26.34 4.82 13.12
N ALA A 272 26.80 4.78 14.39
CA ALA A 272 26.07 5.42 15.49
C ALA A 272 26.04 6.94 15.36
N VAL A 273 27.16 7.53 14.93
CA VAL A 273 27.27 8.98 14.72
C VAL A 273 26.38 9.42 13.56
N PHE A 274 26.37 8.66 12.46
CA PHE A 274 25.48 8.95 11.33
C PHE A 274 24.00 8.90 11.74
N TRP A 275 23.61 7.92 12.56
CA TRP A 275 22.25 7.84 13.08
C TRP A 275 21.88 9.00 14.00
N GLU A 276 22.77 9.40 14.90
CA GLU A 276 22.53 10.54 15.80
C GLU A 276 22.32 11.84 15.04
N LEU A 277 23.12 12.07 13.99
CA LEU A 277 23.00 13.25 13.12
C LEU A 277 21.68 13.25 12.36
N ALA A 278 21.36 12.15 11.67
CA ALA A 278 20.15 12.05 10.88
C ALA A 278 18.88 12.08 11.74
N ALA A 279 18.89 11.46 12.92
CA ALA A 279 17.75 11.45 13.84
C ALA A 279 17.47 12.84 14.43
N ALA A 280 18.52 13.63 14.70
CA ALA A 280 18.38 15.02 15.15
C ALA A 280 17.70 15.92 14.10
N GLU A 281 17.91 15.62 12.82
CA GLU A 281 17.27 16.29 11.69
C GLU A 281 15.93 15.63 11.26
N HIS A 282 15.34 14.81 12.13
CA HIS A 282 14.00 14.23 11.98
C HIS A 282 13.84 13.15 10.90
N ASP A 283 14.90 12.42 10.53
CA ASP A 283 14.78 11.26 9.62
C ASP A 283 14.10 10.05 10.31
N PRO A 284 13.01 9.48 9.77
CA PRO A 284 12.24 8.41 10.42
C PRO A 284 13.06 7.12 10.61
N HIS A 285 13.86 6.76 9.60
CA HIS A 285 14.66 5.54 9.64
C HIS A 285 15.79 5.64 10.66
N ALA A 286 16.44 6.81 10.75
CA ALA A 286 17.44 7.08 11.78
C ALA A 286 16.85 7.07 13.19
N GLN A 287 15.67 7.65 13.39
CA GLN A 287 14.97 7.63 14.67
C GLN A 287 14.60 6.20 15.10
N LEU A 288 14.11 5.36 14.18
CA LEU A 288 13.87 3.94 14.44
C LEU A 288 15.17 3.24 14.85
N ALA A 289 16.21 3.36 14.03
CA ALA A 289 17.51 2.72 14.25
C ALA A 289 18.09 3.11 15.61
N LEU A 290 18.07 4.39 15.95
CA LEU A 290 18.56 4.90 17.22
C LEU A 290 17.70 4.44 18.41
N GLY A 291 16.37 4.35 18.23
CA GLY A 291 15.46 3.77 19.19
C GLY A 291 15.78 2.30 19.50
N LEU A 292 15.97 1.48 18.46
CA LEU A 292 16.34 0.07 18.55
C LEU A 292 17.72 -0.13 19.21
N ARG A 293 18.70 0.71 18.85
CA ARG A 293 20.05 0.72 19.46
C ARG A 293 20.00 1.09 20.95
N CYS A 294 19.23 2.11 21.32
CA CYS A 294 19.01 2.48 22.72
C CYS A 294 18.37 1.33 23.51
N ALA A 295 17.41 0.62 22.92
CA ALA A 295 16.75 -0.54 23.54
C ALA A 295 17.59 -1.83 23.47
N ARG A 296 18.66 -1.87 22.66
CA ARG A 296 19.47 -3.06 22.34
C ARG A 296 18.60 -4.23 21.90
N MET A 297 17.66 -3.97 21.00
CA MET A 297 16.74 -4.97 20.48
C MET A 297 16.59 -4.84 18.97
N ARG A 298 16.24 -5.95 18.33
CA ARG A 298 15.69 -5.96 16.96
C ARG A 298 14.23 -5.53 16.98
N VAL A 299 13.68 -5.27 15.80
CA VAL A 299 12.26 -4.96 15.61
C VAL A 299 11.34 -6.05 16.21
N ASP A 300 11.74 -7.33 16.13
CA ASP A 300 11.02 -8.46 16.75
C ASP A 300 11.06 -8.48 18.30
N GLY A 301 11.80 -7.57 18.91
CA GLY A 301 12.05 -7.51 20.35
C GLY A 301 13.03 -8.57 20.86
N ARG A 302 13.84 -9.19 19.99
CA ARG A 302 14.98 -10.04 20.41
C ARG A 302 16.16 -9.13 20.81
N ARG A 303 16.84 -9.42 21.91
CA ARG A 303 18.00 -8.63 22.37
C ARG A 303 19.19 -8.79 21.42
N CYS A 304 19.86 -7.67 21.11
CA CYS A 304 21.14 -7.68 20.40
C CYS A 304 22.26 -7.96 21.40
N THR A 305 22.79 -9.18 21.40
CA THR A 305 24.03 -9.52 22.09
C THR A 305 25.19 -8.81 21.39
N ASN A 306 26.05 -8.12 22.14
CA ASN A 306 27.17 -7.38 21.55
C ASN A 306 28.08 -8.33 20.76
N GLY A 307 28.33 -8.01 19.49
CA GLY A 307 29.42 -8.54 18.67
C GLY A 307 29.45 -10.07 18.45
N GLY A 308 29.00 -10.52 17.28
CA GLY A 308 29.47 -11.76 16.64
C GLY A 308 29.58 -13.01 17.53
N ALA A 309 28.45 -13.66 17.80
CA ALA A 309 28.47 -15.09 18.07
C ALA A 309 27.32 -15.71 17.27
N THR A 310 27.69 -16.28 16.11
CA THR A 310 26.98 -17.45 15.59
C THR A 310 26.69 -18.40 16.73
N ALA A 311 25.51 -19.00 16.73
CA ALA A 311 25.05 -19.94 17.74
C ALA A 311 25.97 -21.16 17.87
N SER A 312 27.09 -21.04 18.60
CA SER A 312 27.90 -22.14 19.15
C SER A 312 29.22 -21.60 19.72
N GLY A 313 29.32 -21.48 21.05
CA GLY A 313 30.61 -21.39 21.75
C GLY A 313 30.67 -20.28 22.81
N PRO A 314 31.05 -20.58 24.07
CA PRO A 314 31.37 -19.57 25.06
C PRO A 314 32.85 -19.18 24.89
N VAL A 315 33.14 -17.90 24.72
CA VAL A 315 34.50 -17.38 24.95
C VAL A 315 34.42 -16.36 26.07
N ALA A 316 35.10 -16.73 27.14
CA ALA A 316 35.35 -15.94 28.32
C ALA A 316 36.35 -14.81 28.02
N ASP A 317 36.22 -13.73 28.80
CA ASP A 317 37.28 -12.79 29.16
C ASP A 317 37.91 -11.95 28.03
N ALA A 318 37.21 -10.88 27.66
CA ALA A 318 37.87 -9.62 27.30
C ALA A 318 37.10 -8.45 27.93
N HIS A 319 37.80 -7.69 28.76
CA HIS A 319 37.31 -6.52 29.49
C HIS A 319 36.86 -5.43 28.50
N VAL A 320 35.57 -5.40 28.14
CA VAL A 320 34.96 -4.33 27.34
C VAL A 320 34.57 -3.19 28.29
N PRO A 321 35.17 -1.99 28.20
CA PRO A 321 34.82 -0.87 29.05
C PRO A 321 33.44 -0.35 28.61
N HIS A 322 32.49 -0.37 29.55
CA HIS A 322 31.08 -0.01 29.41
C HIS A 322 30.24 -0.95 28.52
N ALA A 323 29.75 -2.04 29.11
CA ALA A 323 28.50 -2.64 28.65
C ALA A 323 27.39 -1.58 28.68
N GLN A 324 27.11 -0.94 27.54
CA GLN A 324 26.05 0.06 27.44
C GLN A 324 24.72 -0.56 27.89
N VAL A 325 24.20 -0.03 28.99
CA VAL A 325 22.91 -0.41 29.57
C VAL A 325 21.82 0.09 28.63
N ALA A 326 20.83 -0.77 28.34
CA ALA A 326 19.70 -0.39 27.50
C ALA A 326 18.94 0.78 28.14
N ASN A 327 18.65 1.82 27.36
CA ASN A 327 17.93 3.01 27.79
C ASN A 327 16.55 3.07 27.10
N PHE A 328 15.58 2.40 27.70
CA PHE A 328 14.23 2.29 27.15
C PHE A 328 13.47 3.62 27.12
N LYS A 329 13.75 4.53 28.06
CA LYS A 329 13.13 5.87 28.05
C LYS A 329 13.55 6.66 26.82
N LYS A 330 14.83 6.62 26.45
CA LYS A 330 15.32 7.21 25.19
C LYS A 330 14.75 6.45 23.98
N ALA A 331 14.72 5.11 24.04
CA ALA A 331 14.19 4.30 22.95
C ALA A 331 12.72 4.63 22.62
N ILE A 332 11.85 4.66 23.64
CA ILE A 332 10.41 4.96 23.47
C ILE A 332 10.22 6.33 22.85
N ARG A 333 11.01 7.34 23.27
CA ARG A 333 10.94 8.68 22.69
C ARG A 333 11.21 8.67 21.18
N TRP A 334 12.29 8.01 20.75
CA TRP A 334 12.67 7.98 19.34
C TRP A 334 11.73 7.12 18.50
N LEU A 335 11.26 5.99 19.04
CA LEU A 335 10.29 5.14 18.36
C LEU A 335 8.92 5.81 18.20
N ASN A 336 8.47 6.59 19.20
CA ASN A 336 7.24 7.37 19.06
C ASN A 336 7.34 8.39 17.93
N LEU A 337 8.47 9.12 17.84
CA LEU A 337 8.70 10.08 16.77
C LEU A 337 8.70 9.40 15.39
N ALA A 338 9.41 8.27 15.25
CA ALA A 338 9.44 7.51 13.99
C ALA A 338 8.05 6.98 13.61
N GLY A 339 7.28 6.50 14.58
CA GLY A 339 5.92 6.02 14.37
C GLY A 339 4.94 7.13 13.98
N GLU A 340 5.07 8.31 14.57
CA GLU A 340 4.27 9.51 14.20
C GLU A 340 4.55 9.97 12.77
N GLN A 341 5.77 9.75 12.27
CA GLN A 341 6.17 10.03 10.90
C GLN A 341 5.73 8.96 9.87
N GLY A 342 5.00 7.93 10.30
CA GLY A 342 4.44 6.93 9.39
C GLY A 342 5.20 5.60 9.31
N LEU A 343 6.16 5.36 10.20
CA LEU A 343 6.90 4.09 10.22
C LEU A 343 6.20 3.02 11.07
N ALA A 344 5.57 2.04 10.42
CA ALA A 344 4.81 0.98 11.10
C ALA A 344 5.70 0.07 11.98
N GLU A 345 6.95 -0.15 11.58
CA GLU A 345 7.98 -0.91 12.32
C GLU A 345 8.23 -0.35 13.71
N ALA A 346 8.17 0.98 13.86
CA ALA A 346 8.40 1.64 15.15
C ALA A 346 7.29 1.34 16.15
N TRP A 347 6.02 1.34 15.70
CA TRP A 347 4.88 0.95 16.51
C TRP A 347 4.95 -0.53 16.91
N TYR A 348 5.37 -1.39 15.99
CA TYR A 348 5.59 -2.79 16.31
C TYR A 348 6.71 -2.95 17.36
N ALA A 349 7.86 -2.30 17.18
CA ALA A 349 8.95 -2.31 18.16
C ALA A 349 8.51 -1.81 19.55
N LEU A 350 7.70 -0.75 19.61
CA LEU A 350 7.10 -0.26 20.87
C LEU A 350 6.21 -1.31 21.53
N SER A 351 5.35 -1.99 20.76
CA SER A 351 4.52 -3.07 21.31
C SER A 351 5.38 -4.15 22.00
N ARG A 352 6.54 -4.50 21.44
CA ARG A 352 7.47 -5.49 22.01
C ARG A 352 8.12 -5.01 23.31
N ILE A 353 8.40 -3.71 23.44
CA ILE A 353 8.92 -3.08 24.66
C ILE A 353 7.89 -3.18 25.80
N TYR A 354 6.61 -2.95 25.52
CA TYR A 354 5.55 -2.96 26.54
C TYR A 354 5.05 -4.37 26.91
N ILE A 355 5.24 -5.37 26.04
CA ILE A 355 4.91 -6.79 26.33
C ILE A 355 5.92 -7.42 27.28
N LYS A 356 7.21 -7.20 27.03
CA LYS A 356 8.28 -7.88 27.75
C LYS A 356 8.63 -7.12 29.03
N PRO A 357 8.53 -7.74 30.22
CA PRO A 357 8.88 -7.10 31.49
C PRO A 357 10.39 -6.76 31.57
N GLU A 358 11.19 -7.37 30.69
CA GLU A 358 12.63 -7.13 30.56
C GLU A 358 13.00 -5.72 30.08
N PHE A 359 12.05 -5.00 29.46
CA PHE A 359 12.31 -3.76 28.74
C PHE A 359 11.60 -2.56 29.35
N SER A 360 10.42 -2.73 29.94
CA SER A 360 9.69 -1.61 30.55
C SER A 360 8.70 -2.11 31.61
N GLN A 361 7.99 -1.19 32.25
CA GLN A 361 6.81 -1.55 33.03
C GLN A 361 5.78 -2.16 32.09
N ARG A 362 5.59 -3.47 32.22
CA ARG A 362 4.70 -4.25 31.34
C ARG A 362 3.29 -3.65 31.36
N ASN A 363 2.82 -3.21 30.19
CA ASN A 363 1.44 -2.79 29.98
C ASN A 363 0.87 -3.48 28.75
N VAL A 364 0.00 -4.46 28.97
CA VAL A 364 -0.60 -5.27 27.90
C VAL A 364 -1.56 -4.43 27.05
N ALA A 365 -2.28 -3.48 27.64
CA ALA A 365 -3.23 -2.65 26.91
C ALA A 365 -2.53 -1.70 25.93
N ASP A 366 -1.47 -1.03 26.36
CA ASP A 366 -0.69 -0.15 25.48
C ASP A 366 0.02 -0.95 24.40
N ALA A 367 0.56 -2.13 24.72
CA ALA A 367 1.14 -3.01 23.73
C ALA A 367 0.15 -3.42 22.63
N GLN A 368 -1.08 -3.78 23.00
CA GLN A 368 -2.13 -4.12 22.04
C GLN A 368 -2.47 -2.93 21.14
N ARG A 369 -2.59 -1.72 21.71
CA ARG A 369 -2.84 -0.49 20.94
C ARG A 369 -1.75 -0.22 19.91
N TYR A 370 -0.47 -0.32 20.29
CA TYR A 370 0.63 -0.11 19.34
C TYR A 370 0.72 -1.22 18.30
N LEU A 371 0.40 -2.46 18.67
CA LEU A 371 0.35 -3.59 17.74
C LEU A 371 -0.76 -3.40 16.68
N GLU A 372 -1.97 -3.03 17.12
CA GLU A 372 -3.09 -2.73 16.22
C GLU A 372 -2.75 -1.57 15.29
N ARG A 373 -2.15 -0.49 15.81
CA ARG A 373 -1.69 0.64 14.99
C ARG A 373 -0.66 0.23 13.93
N ALA A 374 0.29 -0.63 14.29
CA ALA A 374 1.26 -1.17 13.32
C ALA A 374 0.58 -2.03 12.25
N ALA A 375 -0.42 -2.83 12.63
CA ALA A 375 -1.16 -3.69 11.71
C ALA A 375 -2.05 -2.88 10.74
N GLU A 376 -2.69 -1.81 11.22
CA GLU A 376 -3.46 -0.85 10.43
C GLU A 376 -2.59 -0.14 9.38
N MET A 377 -1.34 0.16 9.75
CA MET A 377 -0.35 0.73 8.82
C MET A 377 0.26 -0.30 7.86
N GLY A 378 -0.22 -1.55 7.87
CA GLY A 378 0.18 -2.55 6.89
C GLY A 378 1.35 -3.44 7.29
N TYR A 379 1.86 -3.38 8.52
CA TYR A 379 3.04 -4.16 8.88
C TYR A 379 2.73 -5.66 9.04
N ARG A 380 3.30 -6.49 8.14
CA ARG A 380 3.05 -7.94 8.03
C ARG A 380 3.06 -8.70 9.36
N ASP A 381 4.13 -8.52 10.15
CA ASP A 381 4.32 -9.33 11.35
C ASP A 381 3.37 -8.88 12.48
N ALA A 382 2.99 -7.59 12.51
CA ALA A 382 1.96 -7.08 13.42
C ALA A 382 0.57 -7.64 13.05
N GLN A 383 0.24 -7.68 11.76
CA GLN A 383 -1.03 -8.27 11.30
C GLN A 383 -1.14 -9.75 11.68
N LEU A 384 -0.05 -10.52 11.52
CA LEU A 384 -0.01 -11.92 11.94
C LEU A 384 -0.26 -12.07 13.45
N GLU A 385 0.42 -11.27 14.27
CA GLU A 385 0.28 -11.29 15.72
C GLU A 385 -1.12 -10.82 16.18
N CYS A 386 -1.69 -9.79 15.56
CA CYS A 386 -3.08 -9.37 15.76
C CYS A 386 -4.05 -10.50 15.46
N GLY A 387 -3.86 -11.20 14.34
CA GLY A 387 -4.65 -12.36 13.95
C GLY A 387 -4.55 -13.50 14.97
N HIS A 388 -3.33 -13.80 15.44
CA HIS A 388 -3.10 -14.84 16.44
C HIS A 388 -3.72 -14.48 17.80
N ASN A 389 -3.61 -13.21 18.22
CA ASN A 389 -4.18 -12.74 19.49
C ASN A 389 -5.71 -12.78 19.45
N ALA A 390 -6.33 -12.32 18.36
CA ALA A 390 -7.77 -12.41 18.16
C ALA A 390 -8.25 -13.88 18.18
N TRP A 391 -7.53 -14.79 17.52
CA TRP A 391 -7.90 -16.22 17.51
C TRP A 391 -7.83 -16.86 18.90
N ARG A 392 -6.84 -16.49 19.73
CA ARG A 392 -6.75 -16.94 21.13
C ARG A 392 -7.92 -16.39 21.96
N ALA A 393 -8.30 -15.14 21.75
CA ALA A 393 -9.36 -14.44 22.47
C ALA A 393 -10.78 -14.72 21.95
N ARG A 394 -10.98 -15.66 21.02
CA ARG A 394 -12.30 -15.96 20.43
C ARG A 394 -13.36 -16.47 21.41
N ARG A 395 -12.94 -16.99 22.56
CA ARG A 395 -13.85 -17.45 23.61
C ARG A 395 -14.40 -16.31 24.46
N GLU A 396 -13.70 -15.17 24.47
CA GLU A 396 -14.08 -13.98 25.23
C GLU A 396 -15.10 -13.16 24.43
N ASN A 397 -14.82 -12.94 23.14
CA ASN A 397 -15.75 -12.30 22.21
C ASN A 397 -15.88 -13.13 20.93
N GLU A 398 -17.11 -13.43 20.53
CA GLU A 398 -17.37 -14.22 19.32
C GLU A 398 -16.79 -13.53 18.08
N ASN A 399 -16.90 -12.19 17.96
CA ASN A 399 -16.39 -11.43 16.81
C ASN A 399 -14.87 -11.47 16.63
N ASN A 400 -14.11 -11.95 17.62
CA ASN A 400 -12.66 -12.07 17.49
C ASN A 400 -12.26 -13.13 16.46
N ASP A 401 -13.14 -14.09 16.14
CA ASP A 401 -12.89 -15.08 15.09
C ASP A 401 -12.88 -14.42 13.69
N VAL A 402 -13.83 -13.53 13.42
CA VAL A 402 -13.89 -12.68 12.21
C VAL A 402 -12.67 -11.77 12.14
N ARG A 403 -12.30 -11.10 13.25
CA ARG A 403 -11.10 -10.24 13.31
C ARG A 403 -9.82 -11.03 13.05
N ALA A 404 -9.74 -12.27 13.52
CA ALA A 404 -8.58 -13.13 13.30
C ALA A 404 -8.39 -13.42 11.80
N VAL A 405 -9.47 -13.80 11.10
CA VAL A 405 -9.41 -14.05 9.66
C VAL A 405 -9.03 -12.79 8.88
N TYR A 406 -9.60 -11.63 9.25
CA TYR A 406 -9.27 -10.35 8.61
C TYR A 406 -7.76 -10.08 8.61
N TRP A 407 -7.14 -10.08 9.79
CA TRP A 407 -5.72 -9.75 9.91
C TRP A 407 -4.80 -10.81 9.30
N LEU A 408 -5.16 -12.09 9.43
CA LEU A 408 -4.39 -13.17 8.81
C LEU A 408 -4.48 -13.13 7.28
N GLN A 409 -5.62 -12.72 6.71
CA GLN A 409 -5.76 -12.56 5.26
C GLN A 409 -4.88 -11.43 4.73
N GLN A 410 -4.80 -10.30 5.45
CA GLN A 410 -3.89 -9.20 5.11
C GLN A 410 -2.43 -9.65 5.17
N ALA A 411 -2.03 -10.36 6.22
CA ALA A 411 -0.68 -10.90 6.36
C ALA A 411 -0.34 -11.95 5.28
N ALA A 412 -1.32 -12.78 4.90
CA ALA A 412 -1.18 -13.77 3.83
C ALA A 412 -1.04 -13.11 2.46
N ALA A 413 -1.75 -12.01 2.19
CA ALA A 413 -1.61 -11.24 0.95
C ALA A 413 -0.20 -10.64 0.79
N GLN A 414 0.48 -10.36 1.92
CA GLN A 414 1.89 -9.93 1.95
C GLN A 414 2.90 -11.10 1.93
N GLY A 415 2.45 -12.33 1.72
CA GLY A 415 3.31 -13.51 1.57
C GLY A 415 3.77 -14.17 2.87
N SER A 416 3.09 -13.95 4.01
CA SER A 416 3.42 -14.66 5.24
C SER A 416 2.98 -16.14 5.19
N PRO A 417 3.90 -17.12 5.23
CA PRO A 417 3.54 -18.54 5.16
C PRO A 417 2.82 -19.02 6.43
N GLU A 418 3.21 -18.48 7.59
CA GLU A 418 2.57 -18.77 8.88
C GLU A 418 1.11 -18.32 8.89
N ALA A 419 0.81 -17.15 8.30
CA ALA A 419 -0.56 -16.66 8.19
C ALA A 419 -1.43 -17.59 7.34
N VAL A 420 -0.92 -18.04 6.19
CA VAL A 420 -1.61 -19.01 5.31
C VAL A 420 -1.88 -20.32 6.04
N GLU A 421 -0.91 -20.82 6.81
CA GLU A 421 -1.06 -22.06 7.56
C GLU A 421 -2.10 -21.94 8.69
N LEU A 422 -2.14 -20.80 9.38
CA LEU A 422 -3.16 -20.49 10.38
C LEU A 422 -4.54 -20.34 9.76
N LEU A 423 -4.68 -19.64 8.63
CA LEU A 423 -5.95 -19.52 7.92
C LEU A 423 -6.50 -20.89 7.53
N ARG A 424 -5.65 -21.80 7.02
CA ARG A 424 -6.06 -23.17 6.70
C ARG A 424 -6.60 -23.93 7.92
N LYS A 425 -6.09 -23.66 9.12
CA LYS A 425 -6.56 -24.26 10.38
C LYS A 425 -7.86 -23.62 10.88
N ILE A 426 -8.02 -22.31 10.69
CA ILE A 426 -9.14 -21.51 11.23
C ILE A 426 -10.38 -21.60 10.33
N ALA A 427 -10.18 -21.46 9.02
CA ALA A 427 -11.22 -21.49 7.99
C ALA A 427 -10.85 -22.57 6.96
N PRO A 428 -10.90 -23.87 7.34
CA PRO A 428 -10.55 -24.95 6.42
C PRO A 428 -11.56 -24.99 5.27
N ARG A 429 -11.03 -25.07 4.05
CA ARG A 429 -11.85 -25.42 2.89
C ARG A 429 -12.17 -26.90 2.95
N ALA A 430 -13.44 -27.25 2.76
CA ALA A 430 -13.82 -28.65 2.68
C ALA A 430 -13.20 -29.27 1.42
N ALA A 431 -12.39 -30.31 1.57
CA ALA A 431 -11.72 -30.99 0.44
C ALA A 431 -12.69 -31.79 -0.44
N ALA A 432 -13.89 -32.08 0.08
CA ALA A 432 -14.99 -32.70 -0.65
C ALA A 432 -16.26 -31.90 -0.35
N ALA A 433 -16.97 -31.49 -1.41
CA ALA A 433 -18.12 -30.59 -1.32
C ALA A 433 -19.19 -31.15 -0.35
N PRO A 434 -19.51 -30.46 0.75
CA PRO A 434 -20.63 -30.83 1.61
C PRO A 434 -22.01 -30.68 0.95
N TYR A 435 -22.07 -30.34 -0.34
CA TYR A 435 -23.21 -30.61 -1.20
C TYR A 435 -22.75 -30.81 -2.65
N THR A 436 -22.31 -32.05 -2.97
CA THR A 436 -21.78 -32.50 -4.28
C THR A 436 -22.77 -32.36 -5.45
N GLU A 437 -24.02 -32.06 -5.17
CA GLU A 437 -25.10 -31.95 -6.15
C GLU A 437 -25.44 -30.50 -6.53
N THR A 438 -24.83 -29.46 -5.94
CA THR A 438 -25.26 -28.04 -6.15
C THR A 438 -25.02 -27.57 -7.57
N GLY A 439 -23.81 -27.76 -8.11
CA GLY A 439 -23.50 -27.38 -9.48
C GLY A 439 -24.33 -28.17 -10.49
N ARG A 440 -24.59 -29.44 -10.18
CA ARG A 440 -25.47 -30.30 -10.99
C ARG A 440 -26.93 -29.84 -10.91
N LEU A 441 -27.40 -29.41 -9.75
CA LEU A 441 -28.74 -28.87 -9.51
C LEU A 441 -28.98 -27.55 -10.22
N LEU A 442 -28.05 -26.61 -10.08
CA LEU A 442 -28.11 -25.30 -10.75
C LEU A 442 -28.14 -25.49 -12.26
N ALA A 443 -27.38 -26.43 -12.81
CA ALA A 443 -27.36 -26.71 -14.24
C ALA A 443 -28.59 -27.49 -14.75
N SER A 444 -29.09 -28.47 -13.99
CA SER A 444 -30.18 -29.36 -14.43
C SER A 444 -31.59 -28.84 -14.17
N HIS A 445 -31.77 -27.95 -13.20
CA HIS A 445 -33.07 -27.44 -12.78
C HIS A 445 -33.15 -25.90 -12.85
N ALA A 446 -32.34 -25.25 -13.70
CA ALA A 446 -32.27 -23.79 -13.80
C ALA A 446 -33.64 -23.13 -14.00
N GLU A 447 -34.47 -23.66 -14.89
CA GLU A 447 -35.81 -23.12 -15.18
C GLU A 447 -36.77 -23.28 -13.99
N ALA A 448 -36.72 -24.43 -13.29
CA ALA A 448 -37.55 -24.69 -12.12
C ALA A 448 -37.10 -23.88 -10.89
N LEU A 449 -35.80 -23.62 -10.77
CA LEU A 449 -35.22 -22.76 -9.73
C LEU A 449 -35.52 -21.28 -9.98
N ALA A 450 -35.71 -20.85 -11.22
CA ALA A 450 -36.15 -19.49 -11.54
C ALA A 450 -37.53 -19.17 -10.92
N ALA A 451 -38.41 -20.17 -10.75
CA ALA A 451 -39.69 -20.02 -10.04
C ALA A 451 -39.53 -19.93 -8.50
N HIS A 452 -38.37 -20.27 -7.96
CA HIS A 452 -38.07 -20.27 -6.52
C HIS A 452 -36.75 -19.53 -6.23
N PRO A 453 -36.71 -18.20 -6.38
CA PRO A 453 -35.46 -17.43 -6.34
C PRO A 453 -34.73 -17.52 -4.99
N LEU A 454 -35.45 -17.57 -3.87
CA LEU A 454 -34.85 -17.72 -2.53
C LEU A 454 -34.14 -19.07 -2.35
N LEU A 455 -34.74 -20.15 -2.86
CA LEU A 455 -34.15 -21.48 -2.78
C LEU A 455 -32.97 -21.60 -3.74
N ALA A 456 -33.08 -21.04 -4.95
CA ALA A 456 -31.98 -20.95 -5.91
C ALA A 456 -30.76 -20.26 -5.32
N ALA A 457 -30.97 -19.10 -4.67
CA ALA A 457 -29.91 -18.33 -4.04
C ALA A 457 -29.19 -19.09 -2.91
N ARG A 458 -29.92 -19.90 -2.10
CA ARG A 458 -29.29 -20.77 -1.09
C ARG A 458 -28.45 -21.88 -1.68
N ILE A 459 -28.90 -22.46 -2.79
CA ILE A 459 -28.15 -23.51 -3.51
C ILE A 459 -26.90 -22.90 -4.15
N GLU A 460 -27.00 -21.70 -4.74
CA GLU A 460 -25.85 -20.94 -5.24
C GLU A 460 -24.83 -20.67 -4.14
N LEU A 461 -25.28 -20.18 -2.97
CA LEU A 461 -24.41 -19.95 -1.81
C LEU A 461 -23.73 -21.25 -1.36
N ALA A 462 -24.48 -22.35 -1.30
CA ALA A 462 -23.93 -23.65 -0.96
C ALA A 462 -22.88 -24.16 -1.96
N ALA A 463 -23.04 -23.85 -3.25
CA ALA A 463 -22.07 -24.18 -4.30
C ALA A 463 -20.78 -23.36 -4.18
N LEU A 464 -20.90 -22.08 -3.85
CA LEU A 464 -19.76 -21.15 -3.80
C LEU A 464 -18.90 -21.32 -2.55
N PHE A 465 -19.49 -21.76 -1.45
CA PHE A 465 -18.88 -21.78 -0.12
C PHE A 465 -18.84 -23.16 0.53
N ASP A 466 -19.08 -24.22 -0.25
CA ASP A 466 -19.01 -25.61 0.21
C ASP A 466 -19.85 -25.86 1.48
N LEU A 467 -21.12 -25.41 1.43
CA LEU A 467 -22.05 -25.59 2.54
C LEU A 467 -22.71 -26.97 2.50
N SER A 468 -22.98 -27.51 3.68
CA SER A 468 -23.83 -28.68 3.82
C SER A 468 -25.29 -28.34 3.53
N ARG A 469 -26.10 -29.35 3.22
CA ARG A 469 -27.55 -29.17 3.03
C ARG A 469 -28.22 -28.44 4.20
N ALA A 470 -27.85 -28.79 5.43
CA ALA A 470 -28.42 -28.16 6.61
C ALA A 470 -27.98 -26.69 6.73
N GLU A 471 -26.70 -26.40 6.51
CA GLU A 471 -26.18 -25.03 6.50
C GLU A 471 -26.85 -24.19 5.42
N ALA A 472 -26.92 -24.68 4.17
CA ALA A 472 -27.56 -23.98 3.07
C ALA A 472 -29.01 -23.54 3.38
N LEU A 473 -29.79 -24.42 4.01
CA LEU A 473 -31.23 -24.21 4.28
C LEU A 473 -31.55 -23.54 5.61
N LEU A 474 -30.61 -23.48 6.55
CA LEU A 474 -30.81 -22.91 7.89
C LEU A 474 -29.98 -21.65 8.15
N LEU A 475 -28.95 -21.37 7.34
CA LEU A 475 -28.11 -20.20 7.50
C LEU A 475 -28.93 -18.92 7.37
N ASP A 476 -28.77 -18.02 8.33
CA ASP A 476 -29.20 -16.64 8.18
C ASP A 476 -28.14 -15.92 7.32
N VAL A 477 -28.52 -15.64 6.07
CA VAL A 477 -27.59 -15.07 5.09
C VAL A 477 -27.17 -13.64 5.46
N GLY A 478 -28.06 -12.87 6.06
CA GLY A 478 -27.77 -11.48 6.45
C GLY A 478 -26.80 -11.41 7.62
N ALA A 479 -26.97 -12.28 8.63
CA ALA A 479 -26.06 -12.34 9.77
C ALA A 479 -24.71 -13.01 9.43
N ALA A 480 -24.70 -13.90 8.43
CA ALA A 480 -23.52 -14.66 8.05
C ALA A 480 -22.44 -13.81 7.33
N ASP A 481 -22.83 -12.80 6.54
CA ASP A 481 -21.88 -11.95 5.81
C ASP A 481 -21.13 -10.99 6.75
N GLN A 482 -19.81 -11.13 6.81
CA GLN A 482 -18.91 -10.25 7.57
C GLN A 482 -17.87 -9.55 6.67
N GLY A 483 -18.15 -9.44 5.37
CA GLY A 483 -17.27 -8.78 4.40
C GLY A 483 -16.22 -9.72 3.80
N HIS A 484 -15.21 -10.08 4.59
CA HIS A 484 -14.07 -10.92 4.19
C HIS A 484 -14.25 -12.41 4.49
N CYS A 485 -15.25 -12.77 5.31
CA CYS A 485 -15.61 -14.15 5.58
C CYS A 485 -17.12 -14.31 5.82
N LEU A 486 -17.57 -15.56 5.69
CA LEU A 486 -18.90 -16.02 6.07
C LEU A 486 -18.82 -16.76 7.40
N VAL A 487 -19.65 -16.32 8.35
CA VAL A 487 -19.84 -16.98 9.64
C VAL A 487 -20.99 -17.96 9.52
N ILE A 488 -20.69 -19.25 9.54
CA ILE A 488 -21.69 -20.31 9.51
C ILE A 488 -22.01 -20.69 10.94
N ASP A 489 -23.11 -20.15 11.47
CA ASP A 489 -23.62 -20.48 12.80
C ASP A 489 -25.10 -20.87 12.75
N ILE A 490 -25.35 -22.18 12.66
CA ILE A 490 -26.71 -22.75 12.69
C ILE A 490 -27.01 -23.44 14.03
N ARG A 491 -26.21 -23.22 15.08
CA ARG A 491 -26.33 -23.92 16.38
C ARG A 491 -27.71 -23.73 17.01
N ALA A 492 -28.32 -22.56 16.83
CA ALA A 492 -29.64 -22.24 17.32
C ALA A 492 -30.74 -23.15 16.72
N SER A 493 -30.60 -23.54 15.46
CA SER A 493 -31.58 -24.37 14.73
C SER A 493 -31.15 -25.85 14.62
N TYR A 494 -29.85 -26.13 14.75
CA TYR A 494 -29.28 -27.45 14.59
C TYR A 494 -28.15 -27.65 15.62
N GLY A 495 -28.51 -28.11 16.82
CA GLY A 495 -27.60 -28.19 17.98
C GLY A 495 -26.38 -29.10 17.80
N ARG A 496 -26.35 -29.97 16.78
CA ARG A 496 -25.17 -30.80 16.45
C ARG A 496 -24.14 -30.07 15.57
N SER A 497 -24.48 -28.90 15.01
CA SER A 497 -23.56 -28.12 14.18
C SER A 497 -22.48 -27.42 15.02
N LYS A 498 -21.31 -27.20 14.41
CA LYS A 498 -20.25 -26.38 14.98
C LYS A 498 -20.18 -25.07 14.19
N ARG A 499 -20.01 -23.96 14.90
CA ARG A 499 -19.69 -22.67 14.27
C ARG A 499 -18.39 -22.83 13.48
N ARG A 500 -18.42 -22.48 12.19
CA ARG A 500 -17.23 -22.49 11.31
C ARG A 500 -17.19 -21.25 10.43
N LEU A 501 -16.00 -20.90 9.99
CA LEU A 501 -15.75 -19.75 9.12
C LEU A 501 -15.39 -20.23 7.72
N VAL A 502 -15.88 -19.54 6.69
CA VAL A 502 -15.50 -19.76 5.30
C VAL A 502 -15.02 -18.43 4.71
N MET A 503 -13.87 -18.43 4.04
CA MET A 503 -13.30 -17.21 3.47
C MET A 503 -13.98 -16.83 2.16
N VAL A 504 -14.04 -15.53 1.88
CA VAL A 504 -14.38 -15.00 0.55
C VAL A 504 -13.07 -14.72 -0.18
N GLU A 505 -12.76 -15.55 -1.17
CA GLU A 505 -11.44 -15.56 -1.84
C GLU A 505 -11.45 -14.84 -3.20
N SER A 506 -12.62 -14.74 -3.85
CA SER A 506 -12.74 -14.19 -5.20
C SER A 506 -13.77 -13.07 -5.29
N ALA A 507 -13.55 -12.16 -6.25
CA ALA A 507 -14.53 -11.11 -6.58
C ALA A 507 -15.87 -11.71 -7.02
N GLN A 508 -15.86 -12.85 -7.71
CA GLN A 508 -17.08 -13.56 -8.11
C GLN A 508 -17.88 -14.05 -6.90
N GLN A 509 -17.22 -14.62 -5.89
CA GLN A 509 -17.88 -15.01 -4.64
C GLN A 509 -18.49 -13.80 -3.92
N ARG A 510 -17.76 -12.67 -3.88
CA ARG A 510 -18.27 -11.43 -3.26
C ARG A 510 -19.50 -10.89 -4.01
N GLU A 511 -19.43 -10.79 -5.33
CA GLU A 511 -20.54 -10.28 -6.15
C GLU A 511 -21.80 -11.15 -6.01
N ALA A 512 -21.63 -12.48 -6.04
CA ALA A 512 -22.73 -13.40 -5.82
C ALA A 512 -23.31 -13.25 -4.41
N LEU A 513 -22.47 -13.14 -3.39
CA LEU A 513 -22.92 -12.91 -2.02
C LEU A 513 -23.68 -11.59 -1.88
N ASP A 514 -23.20 -10.50 -2.47
CA ASP A 514 -23.89 -9.20 -2.46
C ASP A 514 -25.27 -9.27 -3.14
N ARG A 515 -25.39 -9.96 -4.29
CA ARG A 515 -26.69 -10.19 -4.92
C ARG A 515 -27.63 -10.98 -4.03
N ILE A 516 -27.12 -12.06 -3.43
CA ILE A 516 -27.91 -12.95 -2.58
C ILE A 516 -28.36 -12.20 -1.32
N VAL A 517 -27.48 -11.49 -0.62
CA VAL A 517 -27.83 -10.71 0.58
C VAL A 517 -28.92 -9.69 0.26
N ARG A 518 -28.82 -8.96 -0.87
CA ARG A 518 -29.86 -8.01 -1.32
C ARG A 518 -31.21 -8.68 -1.58
N LEU A 519 -31.20 -9.90 -2.11
CA LEU A 519 -32.42 -10.68 -2.35
C LEU A 519 -33.11 -11.05 -1.02
N PHE A 520 -32.34 -11.26 0.05
CA PHE A 520 -32.87 -11.62 1.38
C PHE A 520 -33.18 -10.40 2.28
N GLU A 521 -32.63 -9.20 1.99
CA GLU A 521 -32.75 -8.00 2.83
C GLU A 521 -34.21 -7.56 3.08
N GLN A 522 -35.10 -7.75 2.10
CA GLN A 522 -36.51 -7.33 2.17
C GLN A 522 -37.49 -8.49 2.39
N VAL A 523 -36.97 -9.68 2.69
CA VAL A 523 -37.75 -10.92 2.74
C VAL A 523 -37.82 -11.43 4.16
N ASP A 524 -39.04 -11.63 4.67
CA ASP A 524 -39.25 -12.29 5.96
C ASP A 524 -38.81 -13.77 5.86
N CYS A 525 -37.66 -14.08 6.47
CA CYS A 525 -37.11 -15.44 6.54
C CYS A 525 -37.62 -16.23 7.75
N GLY A 526 -38.58 -15.66 8.49
CA GLY A 526 -39.28 -16.31 9.58
C GLY A 526 -40.14 -17.50 9.13
N PRO A 527 -40.65 -18.31 10.08
CA PRO A 527 -41.42 -19.52 9.77
C PRO A 527 -42.74 -19.24 9.03
N THR A 528 -43.26 -18.01 9.12
CA THR A 528 -44.49 -17.53 8.47
C THR A 528 -44.24 -16.78 7.16
N GLY A 529 -42.99 -16.48 6.84
CA GLY A 529 -42.62 -15.74 5.65
C GLY A 529 -42.67 -16.58 4.37
N PRO A 530 -42.42 -15.98 3.19
CA PRO A 530 -42.43 -16.68 1.90
C PRO A 530 -41.44 -17.85 1.85
N GLU A 531 -40.38 -17.77 2.64
CA GLU A 531 -39.39 -18.82 2.75
C GLU A 531 -39.90 -20.05 3.52
N GLY A 532 -40.78 -19.84 4.49
CA GLY A 532 -41.33 -20.88 5.34
C GLY A 532 -40.31 -21.49 6.31
N ASN A 533 -40.72 -22.51 7.06
CA ASN A 533 -39.84 -23.21 7.98
C ASN A 533 -38.87 -24.17 7.25
N TYR A 534 -37.87 -24.69 7.98
CA TYR A 534 -36.89 -25.64 7.44
C TYR A 534 -37.53 -26.84 6.72
N ARG A 535 -38.64 -27.39 7.25
CA ARG A 535 -39.34 -28.54 6.65
C ARG A 535 -39.94 -28.17 5.29
N GLN A 536 -40.53 -26.99 5.16
CA GLN A 536 -41.07 -26.47 3.91
C GLN A 536 -39.97 -26.22 2.88
N ARG A 537 -38.84 -25.65 3.31
CA ARG A 537 -37.66 -25.47 2.43
C ARG A 537 -37.11 -26.81 1.94
N LEU A 538 -36.98 -27.79 2.83
CA LEU A 538 -36.55 -29.14 2.48
C LEU A 538 -37.55 -29.84 1.55
N TYR A 539 -38.85 -29.68 1.78
CA TYR A 539 -39.89 -30.23 0.91
C TYR A 539 -39.77 -29.67 -0.51
N ARG A 540 -39.69 -28.33 -0.68
CA ARG A 540 -39.52 -27.70 -2.00
C ARG A 540 -38.27 -28.21 -2.72
N LEU A 541 -37.14 -28.31 -2.01
CA LEU A 541 -35.91 -28.85 -2.56
C LEU A 541 -36.08 -30.30 -3.04
N ARG A 542 -36.74 -31.15 -2.25
CA ARG A 542 -37.01 -32.56 -2.60
C ARG A 542 -37.96 -32.68 -3.80
N THR A 543 -39.01 -31.85 -3.87
CA THR A 543 -39.95 -31.83 -4.99
C THR A 543 -39.25 -31.48 -6.29
N LEU A 544 -38.35 -30.49 -6.27
CA LEU A 544 -37.56 -30.11 -7.45
C LEU A 544 -36.63 -31.23 -7.92
N LEU A 545 -36.04 -31.97 -6.99
CA LEU A 545 -35.14 -33.09 -7.27
C LEU A 545 -35.84 -34.33 -7.86
N ASN A 546 -37.18 -34.37 -7.86
CA ASN A 546 -37.99 -35.52 -8.28
C ASN A 546 -37.58 -36.84 -7.60
N VAL A 547 -37.00 -36.76 -6.40
CA VAL A 547 -36.60 -37.92 -5.59
C VAL A 547 -37.81 -38.38 -4.78
N ALA A 548 -38.46 -39.46 -5.24
CA ALA A 548 -39.37 -40.23 -4.38
C ALA A 548 -38.53 -40.99 -3.34
N ILE A 549 -38.85 -40.84 -2.05
CA ILE A 549 -38.38 -41.78 -1.03
C ILE A 549 -39.62 -42.45 -0.43
N PRO A 550 -39.73 -43.80 -0.49
CA PRO A 550 -40.76 -44.51 0.25
C PRO A 550 -40.55 -44.25 1.74
N GLY A 551 -41.65 -43.96 2.44
CA GLY A 551 -41.67 -43.29 3.73
C GLY A 551 -40.65 -43.77 4.76
N ASN A 552 -40.14 -42.82 5.55
CA ASN A 552 -39.72 -43.14 6.90
C ASN A 552 -39.84 -41.89 7.78
N ASP A 553 -40.95 -41.83 8.51
CA ASP A 553 -40.96 -41.31 9.86
C ASP A 553 -40.06 -42.23 10.71
N ALA A 554 -38.74 -42.06 10.63
CA ALA A 554 -37.81 -42.69 11.56
C ALA A 554 -36.55 -41.84 11.75
N ASP A 555 -36.24 -41.65 13.02
CA ASP A 555 -35.01 -41.12 13.57
C ASP A 555 -33.73 -41.70 12.94
N GLY A 556 -32.68 -40.88 12.95
CA GLY A 556 -31.30 -41.24 13.25
C GLY A 556 -30.68 -42.47 12.58
N GLY A 557 -29.82 -42.24 11.59
CA GLY A 557 -28.79 -43.22 11.22
C GLY A 557 -28.26 -43.06 9.80
N ALA A 558 -26.92 -43.08 9.67
CA ALA A 558 -26.11 -43.29 8.46
C ALA A 558 -26.18 -42.16 7.40
N ASP A 559 -25.14 -41.40 7.05
CA ASP A 559 -23.71 -41.74 6.95
C ASP A 559 -22.80 -40.55 7.34
N ILE A 560 -22.03 -40.72 8.41
CA ILE A 560 -20.62 -40.34 8.43
C ILE A 560 -19.92 -41.56 9.00
N GLU A 561 -19.24 -42.30 8.13
CA GLU A 561 -18.24 -43.28 8.54
C GLU A 561 -17.21 -42.56 9.42
N LEU A 562 -17.23 -42.90 10.71
CA LEU A 562 -16.15 -42.65 11.63
C LEU A 562 -15.03 -43.64 11.28
N ALA A 563 -13.97 -43.16 10.64
CA ALA A 563 -12.67 -43.80 10.75
C ALA A 563 -11.99 -43.28 12.01
N ALA A 564 -11.67 -44.22 12.90
CA ALA A 564 -10.66 -44.08 13.95
C ALA A 564 -9.25 -43.95 13.33
#